data_AF-A0A961KUP4-F1
#
_entry.id   AF-A0A961KUP4-F1
#
_cell.length_a   1.000
_cell.length_b   1.000
_cell.length_c   1.000
_cell.angle_alpha   90.00
_cell.angle_beta   90.00
_cell.angle_gamma   90.00
#
_symmetry.space_group_name_H-M   'P 1'
#
loop_
_entity.id
_entity.type
_entity.pdbx_description
1 polymer ?
#
loop_
_entity_poly.entity_id
_entity_poly.type
_entity_poly.pdbx_seq_one_letter_code
_entity_poly.pdbx_strand_id
1 'polypeptide(L)'
;MSRAVYEASAAGFDRHRARGLFERGWLGRFAALLPEGVPVLDLGCGTGDPIARWLLGAGFAVTGVDFSGAMLAIARARFPQAEWLEADMRGL
;
A
#
# COMPACT_ATOMS: atom_id res chain seq x y z
N MET A 1 17.58 13.57 -4.22
CA MET A 1 17.90 12.46 -3.29
C MET A 1 17.82 11.15 -4.07
N SER A 2 18.77 10.21 -3.88
CA SER A 2 18.94 9.06 -4.77
C SER A 2 18.16 7.81 -4.32
N ARG A 3 17.78 7.00 -5.31
CA ARG A 3 17.07 5.70 -5.21
C ARG A 3 17.65 4.75 -4.15
N ALA A 4 18.97 4.79 -3.97
CA ALA A 4 19.71 3.94 -3.02
C ALA A 4 19.31 4.15 -1.55
N VAL A 5 18.83 5.34 -1.16
CA VAL A 5 18.45 5.63 0.23
C VAL A 5 17.14 4.91 0.63
N TYR A 6 16.24 4.66 -0.33
CA TYR A 6 15.00 3.91 -0.06
C TYR A 6 15.25 2.41 0.11
N GLU A 7 16.09 1.80 -0.73
CA GLU A 7 16.41 0.37 -0.67
C GLU A 7 17.15 0.00 0.62
N ALA A 8 18.12 0.83 1.05
CA ALA A 8 18.94 0.54 2.23
C ALA A 8 18.19 0.68 3.57
N SER A 9 17.01 1.30 3.58
CA SER A 9 16.26 1.62 4.81
C SER A 9 14.81 1.14 4.81
N ALA A 10 14.37 0.30 3.88
CA ALA A 10 12.98 -0.19 3.86
C ALA A 10 12.55 -0.85 5.18
N ALA A 11 13.42 -1.66 5.78
CA ALA A 11 13.20 -2.26 7.10
C ALA A 11 13.21 -1.22 8.25
N GLY A 12 13.96 -0.12 8.11
CA GLY A 12 13.97 0.99 9.06
C GLY A 12 12.72 1.86 8.94
N PHE A 13 12.27 2.14 7.71
CA PHE A 13 11.09 2.91 7.42
C PHE A 13 9.81 2.18 7.85
N ASP A 14 9.68 0.88 7.58
CA ASP A 14 8.55 0.09 8.08
C ASP A 14 8.50 -0.01 9.62
N ARG A 15 9.67 -0.02 10.27
CA ARG A 15 9.78 -0.12 11.74
C ARG A 15 9.46 1.20 12.44
N HIS A 16 9.70 2.34 11.80
CA HIS A 16 9.47 3.67 12.37
C HIS A 16 8.24 4.39 11.79
N ARG A 17 7.63 3.87 10.73
CA ARG A 17 6.39 4.43 10.18
C ARG A 17 5.29 4.30 11.23
N ALA A 18 4.70 5.44 11.58
CA ALA A 18 3.50 5.46 12.40
C ALA A 18 2.41 4.65 11.69
N ARG A 19 1.96 3.57 12.31
CA ARG A 19 0.84 2.74 11.83
C ARG A 19 -0.52 3.28 12.27
N GLY A 20 -0.55 4.53 12.71
CA GLY A 20 -1.79 5.23 13.00
C GLY A 20 -2.56 5.41 11.70
N LEU A 21 -3.81 4.95 11.67
CA LEU A 21 -4.69 5.12 10.51
C LEU A 21 -5.46 6.44 10.65
N PHE A 22 -4.76 7.56 10.54
CA PHE A 22 -5.37 8.89 10.56
C PHE A 22 -6.39 9.05 9.41
N GLU A 23 -6.12 8.37 8.30
CA GLU A 23 -6.91 8.36 7.07
C GLU A 23 -8.23 7.59 7.20
N ARG A 24 -8.50 6.91 8.32
CA ARG A 24 -9.68 6.04 8.48
C ARG A 24 -11.00 6.72 8.08
N GLY A 25 -11.19 7.97 8.52
CA GLY A 25 -12.40 8.73 8.20
C GLY A 25 -12.54 9.00 6.69
N TRP A 26 -11.42 9.28 6.02
CA TRP A 26 -11.39 9.49 4.57
C TRP A 26 -11.57 8.19 3.79
N LEU A 27 -10.95 7.10 4.25
CA LEU A 27 -11.13 5.78 3.65
C LEU A 27 -12.58 5.29 3.76
N GLY A 28 -13.25 5.53 4.89
CA GLY A 28 -14.67 5.22 5.05
C GLY A 28 -15.55 5.99 4.07
N ARG A 29 -15.29 7.29 3.88
CA ARG A 29 -16.01 8.10 2.89
C ARG A 29 -15.74 7.65 1.46
N PHE A 30 -14.47 7.35 1.14
CA PHE A 30 -14.08 6.82 -0.16
C PHE A 30 -14.79 5.49 -0.46
N ALA A 31 -14.73 4.53 0.47
CA ALA A 31 -15.37 3.23 0.33
C ALA A 31 -16.89 3.33 0.14
N ALA A 32 -17.55 4.26 0.84
CA ALA A 32 -18.99 4.48 0.72
C ALA A 32 -19.43 5.05 -0.64
N LEU A 33 -18.51 5.61 -1.43
CA LEU A 33 -18.77 6.12 -2.78
C LEU A 33 -18.54 5.06 -3.86
N LEU A 34 -17.88 3.94 -3.53
CA LEU A 34 -17.57 2.90 -4.50
C LEU A 34 -18.74 1.93 -4.65
N PRO A 35 -19.06 1.51 -5.89
CA PRO A 35 -19.91 0.35 -6.12
C PRO A 35 -19.31 -0.91 -5.49
N GLU A 36 -20.18 -1.85 -5.11
CA GLU A 36 -19.75 -3.12 -4.54
C GLU A 36 -18.85 -3.90 -5.52
N GLY A 37 -17.77 -4.49 -4.99
CA GLY A 37 -16.86 -5.34 -5.76
C GLY A 37 -15.86 -4.60 -6.66
N VAL A 38 -15.82 -3.26 -6.67
CA VAL A 38 -14.83 -2.51 -7.45
C VAL A 38 -13.42 -2.66 -6.84
N PRO A 39 -12.41 -3.07 -7.62
CA PRO A 39 -11.04 -3.19 -7.13
C PRO A 39 -10.41 -1.80 -6.92
N VAL A 40 -9.47 -1.72 -5.96
CA VAL A 40 -8.78 -0.48 -5.60
C VAL A 40 -7.30 -0.57 -5.96
N LEU A 41 -6.79 0.48 -6.60
CA LEU A 41 -5.37 0.66 -6.89
C LEU A 41 -4.75 1.60 -5.85
N ASP A 42 -3.73 1.13 -5.14
CA ASP A 42 -2.96 1.91 -4.16
C ASP A 42 -1.58 2.26 -4.74
N LEU A 43 -1.35 3.56 -5.05
CA LEU A 43 -0.12 4.05 -5.67
C LEU A 43 0.84 4.60 -4.61
N GLY A 44 2.10 4.13 -4.64
CA GLY A 44 3.05 4.39 -3.56
C GLY A 44 2.69 3.62 -2.29
N CYS A 45 2.25 2.37 -2.45
CA CYS A 45 1.63 1.59 -1.38
C CYS A 45 2.59 1.19 -0.25
N GLY A 46 3.91 1.30 -0.45
CA GLY A 46 4.92 0.86 0.49
C GLY A 46 4.70 -0.59 0.93
N THR A 47 4.63 -0.83 2.24
CA THR A 47 4.42 -2.16 2.84
C THR A 47 2.94 -2.55 2.98
N GLY A 48 2.01 -1.74 2.45
CA GLY A 48 0.56 -1.95 2.51
C GLY A 48 -0.12 -1.64 3.86
N ASP A 49 0.63 -1.29 4.92
CA ASP A 49 0.10 -0.95 6.24
C ASP A 49 0.21 0.59 6.45
N PRO A 50 -0.88 1.32 6.78
CA PRO A 50 -2.20 0.83 7.20
C PRO A 50 -3.32 0.86 6.13
N ILE A 51 -3.05 1.41 4.94
CA ILE A 51 -4.08 1.68 3.93
C ILE A 51 -4.62 0.39 3.30
N ALA A 52 -3.77 -0.40 2.63
CA ALA A 52 -4.20 -1.66 2.02
C ALA A 52 -4.75 -2.64 3.07
N ARG A 53 -4.18 -2.67 4.28
CA ARG A 53 -4.74 -3.44 5.41
C ARG A 53 -6.21 -3.10 5.68
N TRP A 54 -6.55 -1.82 5.72
CA TRP A 54 -7.92 -1.38 5.98
C TRP A 54 -8.84 -1.73 4.82
N LEU A 55 -8.41 -1.49 3.58
CA LEU A 55 -9.19 -1.78 2.37
C LEU A 55 -9.48 -3.29 2.23
N LEU A 56 -8.46 -4.14 2.42
CA LEU A 56 -8.62 -5.59 2.42
C LEU A 56 -9.55 -6.05 3.55
N GLY A 57 -9.43 -5.47 4.74
CA GLY A 57 -10.33 -5.75 5.87
C GLY A 57 -11.78 -5.29 5.64
N ALA A 58 -11.98 -4.31 4.77
CA ALA A 58 -13.29 -3.85 4.31
C ALA A 58 -13.83 -4.65 3.10
N GLY A 59 -13.10 -5.67 2.63
CA GLY A 59 -13.54 -6.57 1.56
C GLY A 59 -13.15 -6.15 0.15
N PHE A 60 -12.36 -5.07 -0.01
CA PHE A 60 -11.89 -4.66 -1.33
C PHE A 60 -10.78 -5.59 -1.85
N ALA A 61 -10.82 -5.88 -3.16
CA ALA A 61 -9.65 -6.38 -3.87
C ALA A 61 -8.66 -5.23 -4.07
N VAL A 62 -7.39 -5.42 -3.73
CA VAL A 62 -6.37 -4.37 -3.79
C VAL A 62 -5.21 -4.79 -4.68
N THR A 63 -4.82 -3.89 -5.58
CA THR A 63 -3.54 -3.94 -6.29
C THR A 63 -2.69 -2.77 -5.79
N GLY A 64 -1.51 -3.05 -5.25
CA GLY A 64 -0.56 -2.03 -4.80
C GLY A 64 0.59 -1.85 -5.78
N VAL A 65 0.99 -0.60 -6.01
CA VAL A 65 2.15 -0.25 -6.84
C VAL A 65 3.13 0.55 -6.00
N ASP A 66 4.40 0.13 -6.02
CA ASP A 66 5.49 0.90 -5.44
C ASP A 66 6.77 0.69 -6.26
N PHE A 67 7.66 1.68 -6.28
CA PHE A 67 8.94 1.54 -6.98
C PHE A 67 9.96 0.75 -6.15
N SER A 68 9.70 0.52 -4.87
CA SER A 68 10.60 -0.18 -3.95
C SER A 68 10.25 -1.67 -3.86
N GLY A 69 11.01 -2.51 -4.57
CA GLY A 69 10.88 -3.96 -4.47
C GLY A 69 11.01 -4.50 -3.04
N ALA A 70 11.85 -3.87 -2.20
CA ALA A 70 12.00 -4.23 -0.79
C ALA A 70 10.73 -3.98 0.05
N MET A 71 10.01 -2.87 -0.20
CA MET A 71 8.72 -2.59 0.43
C MET A 71 7.66 -3.59 -0.02
N LEU A 72 7.63 -3.89 -1.32
CA LEU A 72 6.68 -4.85 -1.89
C LEU A 72 6.94 -6.28 -1.40
N ALA A 73 8.18 -6.66 -1.12
CA ALA A 73 8.47 -7.95 -0.48
C ALA A 73 7.78 -8.08 0.89
N ILE A 74 7.77 -7.00 1.68
CA ILE A 74 7.05 -6.95 2.97
C ILE A 74 5.53 -6.95 2.73
N ALA A 75 5.04 -6.18 1.76
CA ALA A 75 3.60 -6.14 1.43
C ALA A 75 3.08 -7.52 1.03
N ARG A 76 3.80 -8.23 0.14
CA ARG A 76 3.50 -9.60 -0.30
C ARG A 76 3.47 -10.58 0.87
N ALA A 77 4.42 -10.47 1.80
CA ALA A 77 4.46 -11.33 2.98
C ALA A 77 3.29 -11.06 3.95
N ARG A 78 2.86 -9.80 4.09
CA ARG A 78 1.76 -9.40 5.00
C ARG A 78 0.38 -9.68 4.43
N PHE A 79 0.22 -9.47 3.13
CA PHE A 79 -1.07 -9.48 2.45
C PHE A 79 -0.94 -10.30 1.16
N PRO A 80 -0.72 -11.63 1.26
CA PRO A 80 -0.52 -12.50 0.10
C PRO A 80 -1.76 -12.60 -0.81
N GLN A 81 -2.93 -12.19 -0.33
CA GLN A 81 -4.18 -12.16 -1.11
C GLN A 81 -4.30 -10.95 -2.05
N ALA A 82 -3.45 -9.93 -1.89
CA ALA A 82 -3.43 -8.74 -2.73
C ALA A 82 -2.38 -8.86 -3.84
N GLU A 83 -2.55 -8.09 -4.91
CA GLU A 83 -1.58 -8.01 -5.99
C GLU A 83 -0.57 -6.88 -5.74
N TRP A 84 0.70 -7.11 -6.05
CA TRP A 84 1.79 -6.17 -5.74
C TRP A 84 2.73 -6.02 -6.94
N LEU A 85 2.75 -4.82 -7.53
CA LEU A 85 3.46 -4.51 -8.76
C LEU A 85 4.62 -3.54 -8.48
N GLU A 86 5.82 -3.88 -8.95
CA GLU A 86 6.96 -2.98 -8.88
C GLU A 86 6.97 -2.07 -10.11
N ALA A 87 6.65 -0.79 -9.92
CA ALA A 87 6.63 0.19 -11.00
C ALA A 87 6.81 1.63 -10.48
N ASP A 88 7.27 2.51 -11.37
CA ASP A 88 7.25 3.96 -11.14
C ASP A 88 5.91 4.53 -11.59
N MET A 89 5.10 5.01 -10.63
CA MET A 89 3.77 5.56 -10.90
C MET A 89 3.76 6.77 -11.85
N ARG A 90 4.91 7.41 -12.13
CA ARG A 90 5.00 8.52 -13.10
C ARG A 90 5.02 8.05 -14.55
N GLY A 91 5.27 6.75 -14.77
CA GLY A 91 5.25 6.12 -16.09
C GLY A 91 4.05 5.21 -16.32
N LEU A 92 3.06 5.26 -15.42
CA LEU A 92 1.80 4.51 -15.47
C LEU A 92 0.68 5.31 -16.13
#